data_AF-A0A536VXX0-F1
#
_entry.id   AF-A0A536VXX0-F1
#
_cell.length_a   1.000
_cell.length_b   1.000
_cell.length_c   1.000
_cell.angle_alpha   90.00
_cell.angle_beta   90.00
_cell.angle_gamma   90.00
#
_symmetry.space_group_name_H-M   'P 1'
#
loop_
_entity.id
_entity.type
_entity.pdbx_description
1 polymer ?
#
loop_
_entity_poly.entity_id
_entity_poly.type
_entity_poly.pdbx_seq_one_letter_code
_entity_poly.pdbx_strand_id
1 'polypeptide(L)'
;MSADRSDSRNGALRGWSGRFSEPVAELVKQYTASVDFDQRLAEADIAGSLAHARMLAAIGVLTAADLAAIELGLTAIRGEVERSEFVWSRD
;
A
#
# COMPACT_ATOMS: atom_id res chain seq x y z
N MET A 1 -30.91 4.51 -33.90
CA MET A 1 -30.52 3.20 -33.36
C MET A 1 -29.17 3.35 -32.70
N SER A 2 -29.18 3.37 -31.38
CA SER A 2 -28.02 3.66 -30.51
C SER A 2 -26.92 2.62 -30.66
N ALA A 3 -25.68 3.09 -30.79
CA ALA A 3 -24.50 2.29 -30.54
C ALA A 3 -24.24 2.29 -29.03
N ASP A 4 -24.54 1.17 -28.37
CA ASP A 4 -24.19 0.94 -26.97
C ASP A 4 -22.76 0.36 -26.91
N ARG A 5 -21.80 1.16 -26.41
CA ARG A 5 -20.45 0.71 -26.07
C ARG A 5 -20.41 0.48 -24.57
N SER A 6 -20.58 -0.76 -24.14
CA SER A 6 -20.22 -1.17 -22.79
C SER A 6 -18.72 -1.49 -22.75
N ASP A 7 -17.90 -0.49 -22.44
CA ASP A 7 -16.50 -0.69 -22.05
C ASP A 7 -16.48 -1.24 -20.62
N SER A 8 -16.28 -2.54 -20.49
CA SER A 8 -16.17 -3.22 -19.20
C SER A 8 -14.78 -2.98 -18.65
N ARG A 9 -14.71 -2.09 -17.64
CA ARG A 9 -13.52 -1.78 -16.84
C ARG A 9 -12.83 -3.07 -16.40
N ASN A 10 -11.69 -3.35 -17.04
CA ASN A 10 -10.80 -4.44 -16.68
C ASN A 10 -10.19 -4.13 -15.30
N GLY A 11 -10.73 -4.75 -14.25
CA GLY A 11 -10.15 -4.72 -12.92
C GLY A 11 -8.80 -5.42 -12.96
N ALA A 12 -7.72 -4.63 -13.06
CA ALA A 12 -6.36 -5.15 -13.06
C ALA A 12 -6.15 -6.03 -11.83
N LEU A 13 -6.03 -7.34 -12.07
CA LEU A 13 -5.77 -8.36 -11.07
C LEU A 13 -4.47 -7.98 -10.33
N ARG A 14 -4.59 -7.64 -9.04
CA ARG A 14 -3.45 -7.36 -8.16
C ARG A 14 -2.74 -8.68 -7.83
N GLY A 15 -1.95 -9.18 -8.77
CA GLY A 15 -1.05 -10.30 -8.58
C GLY A 15 0.31 -9.83 -8.07
N TRP A 16 0.81 -10.49 -7.02
CA TRP A 16 2.11 -10.29 -6.34
C TRP A 16 3.32 -10.14 -7.27
N SER A 17 3.23 -10.56 -8.53
CA SER A 17 4.20 -10.17 -9.55
C SER A 17 3.51 -10.06 -10.90
N GLY A 18 3.87 -9.04 -11.69
CA GLY A 18 3.48 -8.94 -13.10
C GLY A 18 4.07 -10.05 -13.99
N ARG A 19 4.64 -11.12 -13.41
CA ARG A 19 5.17 -12.29 -14.12
C ARG A 19 4.17 -13.44 -14.22
N PHE A 20 3.04 -13.37 -13.53
CA PHE A 20 1.98 -14.39 -13.59
C PHE A 20 0.70 -13.77 -14.16
N SER A 21 0.09 -14.45 -15.13
CA SER A 21 -1.18 -14.06 -15.75
C SER A 21 -2.40 -14.54 -14.98
N GLU A 22 -2.22 -15.49 -14.06
CA GLU A 22 -3.30 -16.12 -13.28
C GLU A 22 -3.31 -15.59 -11.83
N PRO A 23 -4.49 -15.48 -11.20
CA PRO A 23 -4.59 -15.08 -9.81
C PRO A 23 -3.91 -16.12 -8.89
N VAL A 24 -3.20 -15.64 -7.87
CA VAL A 24 -2.68 -16.50 -6.81
C VAL A 24 -3.84 -17.17 -6.09
N ALA A 25 -3.76 -18.50 -5.92
CA ALA A 25 -4.78 -19.27 -5.21
C ALA A 25 -4.98 -18.75 -3.77
N GLU A 26 -6.23 -18.68 -3.32
CA GLU A 26 -6.59 -18.16 -1.99
C GLU A 26 -5.85 -18.87 -0.84
N LEU A 27 -5.66 -20.19 -0.95
CA LEU A 27 -4.89 -20.96 0.02
C LEU A 27 -3.44 -20.46 0.15
N VAL A 28 -2.82 -20.11 -0.98
CA VAL A 28 -1.45 -19.60 -1.00
C VAL A 28 -1.41 -18.22 -0.35
N LYS A 29 -2.35 -17.32 -0.67
CA LYS A 29 -2.45 -16.00 -0.03
C LYS A 29 -2.59 -16.11 1.49
N GLN A 30 -3.48 -16.98 1.97
CA GLN A 30 -3.69 -17.20 3.40
C GLN A 30 -2.43 -17.76 4.08
N TYR A 31 -1.74 -18.68 3.42
CA TYR A 31 -0.53 -19.31 3.94
C TYR A 31 0.66 -18.33 4.02
N THR A 32 0.78 -17.42 3.05
CA THR A 32 1.91 -16.46 2.99
C THR A 32 1.64 -15.13 3.68
N ALA A 33 0.38 -14.84 4.08
CA ALA A 33 0.04 -13.60 4.76
C ALA A 33 0.73 -13.51 6.13
N SER A 34 1.39 -12.38 6.38
CA SER A 34 2.14 -12.13 7.62
C SER A 34 1.56 -11.01 8.49
N VAL A 35 0.56 -10.28 8.00
CA VAL A 35 0.01 -9.09 8.66
C VAL A 35 -0.44 -9.33 10.10
N ASP A 36 -1.04 -10.50 10.38
CA ASP A 36 -1.55 -10.88 11.70
C ASP A 36 -0.46 -10.82 12.80
N PHE A 37 0.82 -10.96 12.44
CA PHE A 37 1.95 -10.85 13.38
C PHE A 37 2.89 -9.68 13.07
N ASP A 38 3.03 -9.27 11.82
CA ASP A 38 3.92 -8.18 11.41
C ASP A 38 3.35 -6.79 11.73
N GLN A 39 2.05 -6.65 12.01
CA GLN A 39 1.45 -5.37 12.44
C GLN A 39 2.18 -4.73 13.64
N ARG A 40 2.85 -5.53 14.49
CA ARG A 40 3.68 -5.03 15.61
C ARG A 40 4.91 -4.23 15.16
N LEU A 41 5.32 -4.36 13.90
CA LEU A 41 6.45 -3.67 13.30
C LEU A 41 6.06 -2.34 12.63
N ALA A 42 4.78 -1.99 12.61
CA ALA A 42 4.25 -0.82 11.92
C ALA A 42 4.96 0.49 12.30
N GLU A 43 5.25 0.71 13.59
CA GLU A 43 5.97 1.91 14.03
C GLU A 43 7.37 2.03 13.43
N ALA A 44 8.09 0.90 13.35
CA ALA A 44 9.41 0.87 12.76
C ALA A 44 9.35 1.08 11.24
N ASP A 45 8.37 0.46 10.57
CA ASP A 45 8.15 0.62 9.13
C ASP A 45 7.78 2.06 8.75
N ILE A 46 6.89 2.71 9.52
CA ILE A 46 6.53 4.12 9.33
C ILE A 46 7.75 5.02 9.55
N ALA A 47 8.53 4.78 10.62
CA ALA A 47 9.73 5.56 10.88
C ALA A 47 10.78 5.42 9.75
N GLY A 48 10.99 4.20 9.27
CA GLY A 48 11.87 3.92 8.13
C GLY A 48 11.38 4.59 6.84
N SER A 49 10.07 4.53 6.58
CA SER A 49 9.43 5.14 5.43
C SER A 49 9.55 6.67 5.43
N LEU A 50 9.35 7.33 6.58
CA LEU A 50 9.58 8.78 6.72
C LEU A 50 11.03 9.16 6.45
N ALA A 51 11.99 8.41 7.01
CA ALA A 51 13.41 8.65 6.77
C ALA A 51 13.78 8.46 5.29
N HIS A 52 13.24 7.42 4.65
CA HIS A 52 13.45 7.16 3.23
C HIS A 52 12.84 8.27 2.36
N ALA A 53 11.61 8.70 2.62
CA ALA A 53 10.96 9.78 1.89
C ALA A 53 11.76 11.09 1.97
N ARG A 54 12.25 11.44 3.16
CA ARG A 54 13.13 12.61 3.36
C ARG A 54 14.42 12.50 2.56
N MET A 55 15.03 11.33 2.54
CA MET A 55 16.23 11.07 1.72
C MET A 55 15.92 11.23 0.23
N LEU A 56 14.81 10.67 -0.26
CA LEU A 56 14.40 10.78 -1.67
C LEU A 56 14.15 12.23 -2.10
N ALA A 57 13.55 13.04 -1.22
CA ALA A 57 13.41 14.48 -1.47
C ALA A 57 14.76 15.20 -1.49
N ALA A 58 15.68 14.84 -0.60
CA ALA A 58 17.02 15.43 -0.54
C ALA A 58 17.84 15.17 -1.82
N ILE A 59 17.65 14.03 -2.48
CA ILE A 59 18.30 13.71 -3.75
C ILE A 59 17.48 14.15 -4.99
N GLY A 60 16.37 14.85 -4.79
CA GLY A 60 15.54 15.40 -5.88
C GLY A 60 14.64 14.40 -6.61
N VAL A 61 14.42 13.21 -6.05
CA VAL A 61 13.47 12.22 -6.60
C VAL A 61 12.02 12.61 -6.24
N LEU A 62 11.81 13.14 -5.03
CA LEU A 62 10.50 13.66 -4.60
C LEU A 62 10.51 15.18 -4.57
N THR A 63 9.38 15.78 -4.93
CA THR A 63 9.18 17.22 -4.69
C THR A 63 8.92 17.48 -3.20
N ALA A 64 9.10 18.73 -2.76
CA ALA A 64 8.75 19.12 -1.40
C ALA A 64 7.25 18.94 -1.11
N ALA A 65 6.39 19.13 -2.11
CA ALA A 65 4.95 18.93 -1.98
C ALA A 65 4.61 17.44 -1.78
N ASP A 66 5.24 16.56 -2.55
CA ASP A 66 5.05 15.11 -2.41
C ASP A 66 5.58 14.61 -1.05
N LEU A 67 6.75 15.10 -0.62
CA LEU A 67 7.28 14.78 0.71
C LEU A 67 6.28 15.18 1.80
N ALA A 68 5.77 16.41 1.78
CA ALA A 68 4.82 16.88 2.78
C ALA A 68 3.53 16.04 2.80
N ALA A 69 3.03 15.62 1.63
CA ALA A 69 1.87 14.75 1.54
C ALA A 69 2.14 13.35 2.14
N ILE A 70 3.32 12.79 1.87
CA ILE A 70 3.75 11.50 2.45
C ILE A 70 3.89 11.61 3.97
N GLU A 71 4.54 12.65 4.48
CA GLU A 71 4.72 12.86 5.92
C GLU A 71 3.38 13.01 6.64
N LEU A 72 2.44 13.76 6.06
CA LEU A 72 1.09 13.90 6.60
C LEU A 72 0.35 12.56 6.64
N GLY A 73 0.37 11.81 5.53
CA GLY A 73 -0.29 10.51 5.45
C GLY A 73 0.27 9.48 6.43
N LEU A 74 1.61 9.37 6.51
CA LEU A 74 2.28 8.45 7.43
C LEU A 74 2.06 8.83 8.90
N THR A 75 1.96 10.14 9.20
CA THR A 75 1.63 10.61 10.56
C THR A 75 0.19 10.27 10.94
N ALA A 76 -0.75 10.39 10.00
CA ALA A 76 -2.14 9.98 10.22
C ALA A 76 -2.25 8.47 10.48
N ILE A 77 -1.62 7.65 9.63
CA ILE A 77 -1.57 6.19 9.80
C ILE A 77 -0.96 5.82 11.16
N ARG A 78 0.15 6.46 11.56
CA ARG A 78 0.75 6.24 12.88
C ARG A 78 -0.27 6.46 13.99
N GLY A 79 -0.98 7.58 13.96
CA GLY A 79 -1.99 7.88 14.98
C GLY A 79 -3.11 6.83 15.01
N GLU A 80 -3.55 6.34 13.86
CA GLU A 80 -4.54 5.26 13.76
C GLU A 80 -4.01 3.94 14.35
N VAL A 81 -2.75 3.59 14.09
CA VAL A 81 -2.09 2.41 14.66
C VAL A 81 -1.98 2.51 16.18
N GLU A 82 -1.50 3.66 16.70
CA GLU A 82 -1.35 3.92 18.14
C GLU A 82 -2.71 3.83 18.88
N ARG A 83 -3.79 4.29 18.26
CA ARG A 83 -5.15 4.22 18.83
C ARG A 83 -5.86 2.88 18.56
N SER A 84 -5.21 1.93 17.88
CA SER A 84 -5.83 0.66 17.45
C SER A 84 -7.06 0.87 16.55
N GLU A 85 -7.09 1.96 15.79
CA GLU A 85 -8.15 2.33 14.84
C GLU A 85 -7.80 1.95 13.40
N PHE A 86 -6.52 1.64 13.12
CA PHE A 86 -6.09 1.24 11.78
C PHE A 86 -6.68 -0.11 11.38
N VAL A 87 -7.31 -0.16 10.20
CA VAL A 87 -7.93 -1.38 9.67
C VAL A 87 -6.90 -2.18 8.86
N TRP A 88 -6.43 -3.28 9.43
CA TRP A 88 -5.49 -4.20 8.76
C TRP A 88 -6.20 -5.04 7.69
N SER A 89 -5.61 -5.12 6.49
CA SER A 89 -6.09 -5.97 5.38
C SER A 89 -5.21 -7.21 5.23
N ARG A 90 -5.84 -8.34 4.89
CA ARG A 90 -5.16 -9.58 4.45
C ARG A 90 -5.19 -9.78 2.93
N ASP A 91 -5.82 -8.84 2.23
CA ASP A 91 -6.12 -8.88 0.80
C ASP A 91 -5.31 -7.84 0.01
#